data_AF-A0A831T9N6-F1
#
_entry.id   AF-A0A831T9N6-F1
#
_cell.length_a   1.000
_cell.length_b   1.000
_cell.length_c   1.000
_cell.angle_alpha   90.00
_cell.angle_beta   90.00
_cell.angle_gamma   90.00
#
_symmetry.space_group_name_H-M   'P 1'
#
loop_
_entity.id
_entity.type
_entity.pdbx_description
1 polymer ?
#
loop_
_entity_poly.entity_id
_entity_poly.type
_entity_poly.pdbx_seq_one_letter_code
_entity_poly.pdbx_strand_id
1 'polypeptide(L)'
;MPESLIGRLALGLALSAAIAGAGVWRRALTWSGAAGALVSGTIVFGLGGLAWAVPMVAFFGSGSALSAMGRERKRALGEVAAKGARRDLMQVLANGGAATVLALAAGSAGLATSLFPAYLGVLAAVTADTWSTEIGGLSRRPPRLVTTLAVVPTGTSGGVTPLGLLAATAGGL
;
A
#
# COMPACT_ATOMS: atom_id res chain seq x y z
N MET A 1 -12.12 -9.74 -29.60
CA MET A 1 -10.77 -10.34 -29.78
C MET A 1 -10.10 -10.29 -28.42
N PRO A 2 -9.61 -11.40 -27.84
CA PRO A 2 -8.82 -11.29 -26.61
C PRO A 2 -7.62 -10.37 -26.89
N GLU A 3 -7.41 -9.37 -26.04
CA GLU A 3 -6.25 -8.48 -26.18
C GLU A 3 -4.97 -9.31 -26.13
N SER A 4 -4.04 -9.07 -27.06
CA SER A 4 -2.75 -9.74 -27.05
C SER A 4 -2.02 -9.40 -25.75
N LEU A 5 -1.22 -10.34 -25.23
CA LEU A 5 -0.41 -10.12 -24.03
C LEU A 5 0.43 -8.84 -24.14
N ILE A 6 0.98 -8.58 -25.32
CA ILE A 6 1.74 -7.37 -25.64
C ILE A 6 0.87 -6.11 -25.44
N GLY A 7 -0.36 -6.11 -25.95
CA GLY A 7 -1.30 -5.00 -25.76
C GLY A 7 -1.61 -4.76 -24.28
N ARG A 8 -1.87 -5.82 -23.51
CA ARG A 8 -2.14 -5.72 -22.08
C ARG A 8 -0.94 -5.18 -21.29
N LEU A 9 0.27 -5.63 -21.61
CA LEU A 9 1.51 -5.14 -20.99
C LEU A 9 1.79 -3.68 -21.38
N ALA A 10 1.58 -3.30 -22.64
CA ALA A 10 1.74 -1.93 -23.10
C ALA A 10 0.75 -0.97 -22.41
N LEU A 11 -0.52 -1.38 -22.30
CA LEU A 11 -1.53 -0.61 -21.57
C LEU A 11 -1.20 -0.55 -20.07
N GLY A 12 -0.79 -1.67 -19.48
CA GLY A 12 -0.34 -1.73 -18.08
C GLY A 12 0.84 -0.80 -17.80
N LEU A 13 1.81 -0.75 -18.70
CA LEU A 13 2.95 0.16 -18.63
C LEU A 13 2.51 1.62 -18.72
N ALA A 14 1.64 1.96 -19.67
CA ALA A 14 1.14 3.32 -19.85
C ALA A 14 0.35 3.81 -18.61
N LEU A 15 -0.57 2.99 -18.11
CA LEU A 15 -1.35 3.31 -16.90
C LEU A 15 -0.46 3.42 -15.66
N SER A 16 0.50 2.50 -15.51
CA SER A 16 1.43 2.52 -14.37
C SER A 16 2.37 3.72 -14.44
N ALA A 17 2.81 4.12 -15.63
CA ALA A 17 3.59 5.35 -15.83
C ALA A 17 2.78 6.59 -15.46
N ALA A 18 1.50 6.66 -15.85
CA ALA A 18 0.62 7.75 -15.47
C ALA A 18 0.43 7.83 -13.95
N ILE A 19 0.16 6.71 -13.28
CA ILE A 19 0.00 6.65 -11.82
C ILE A 19 1.30 6.98 -11.10
N ALA A 20 2.44 6.41 -11.53
CA ALA A 20 3.74 6.68 -10.93
C ALA A 20 4.15 8.15 -11.12
N GLY A 21 3.93 8.72 -12.31
CA GLY A 21 4.16 10.13 -12.61
C GLY A 21 3.30 11.05 -11.74
N ALA A 22 2.00 10.75 -11.61
CA ALA A 22 1.11 11.46 -10.71
C ALA A 22 1.56 11.34 -9.24
N GLY A 23 2.06 10.17 -8.83
CA GLY A 23 2.62 9.93 -7.51
C GLY A 23 3.87 10.78 -7.22
N VAL A 24 4.78 10.92 -8.19
CA VAL A 24 5.94 11.83 -8.06
C VAL A 24 5.49 13.28 -7.99
N TRP A 25 4.59 13.70 -8.89
CA TRP A 25 4.07 15.07 -8.94
C TRP A 25 3.39 15.47 -7.63
N ARG A 26 2.57 14.58 -7.05
CA ARG A 26 1.90 14.78 -5.76
C ARG A 26 2.80 14.57 -4.55
N ARG A 27 4.10 14.32 -4.75
CA ARG A 27 5.09 14.00 -3.70
C ARG A 27 4.68 12.80 -2.84
N ALA A 28 3.98 11.83 -3.41
CA ALA A 28 3.64 10.56 -2.77
C ALA A 28 4.74 9.50 -2.99
N LEU A 29 5.48 9.58 -4.11
CA LEU A 29 6.59 8.69 -4.43
C LEU A 29 7.90 9.47 -4.60
N THR A 30 9.02 8.81 -4.30
CA THR A 30 10.33 9.20 -4.83
C THR A 30 10.48 8.67 -6.26
N TRP A 31 11.55 9.05 -6.96
CA TRP A 31 11.85 8.47 -8.28
C TRP A 31 12.12 6.96 -8.21
N SER A 32 12.79 6.48 -7.15
CA SER A 32 12.99 5.04 -6.94
C SER A 32 11.67 4.32 -6.64
N GLY A 33 10.79 4.94 -5.85
CA GLY A 33 9.44 4.43 -5.62
C GLY A 33 8.60 4.40 -6.90
N ALA A 34 8.73 5.41 -7.76
CA ALA A 34 8.05 5.46 -9.06
C ALA A 34 8.49 4.33 -9.98
N ALA A 35 9.80 4.01 -10.02
CA ALA A 35 10.29 2.85 -10.76
C ALA A 35 9.69 1.53 -10.24
N GLY A 36 9.64 1.36 -8.90
CA GLY A 36 8.98 0.21 -8.29
C GLY A 36 7.50 0.11 -8.65
N ALA A 37 6.77 1.22 -8.55
CA ALA A 37 5.34 1.30 -8.87
C ALA A 37 5.07 1.02 -10.35
N LEU A 38 5.95 1.50 -11.24
CA LEU A 38 5.88 1.23 -12.68
C LEU A 38 5.98 -0.27 -12.96
N VAL A 39 7.00 -0.94 -12.40
CA VAL A 39 7.22 -2.38 -12.59
C VAL A 39 6.07 -3.18 -11.99
N SER A 40 5.72 -2.95 -10.72
CA SER A 40 4.63 -3.65 -10.04
C SER A 40 3.30 -3.46 -10.73
N GLY A 41 2.94 -2.22 -11.09
CA GLY A 41 1.70 -1.91 -11.76
C GLY A 41 1.60 -2.56 -13.14
N THR A 42 2.69 -2.55 -13.91
CA THR A 42 2.75 -3.16 -15.25
C THR A 42 2.52 -4.67 -15.18
N ILE A 43 3.16 -5.35 -14.22
CA ILE A 43 2.99 -6.78 -14.00
C ILE A 43 1.55 -7.10 -13.59
N VAL A 44 1.05 -6.40 -12.57
CA VAL A 44 -0.27 -6.67 -11.98
C VAL A 44 -1.38 -6.42 -12.99
N PHE A 45 -1.35 -5.29 -13.70
CA PHE A 45 -2.33 -4.99 -14.73
C PHE A 45 -2.13 -5.86 -15.97
N GLY A 46 -0.91 -5.98 -16.48
CA GLY A 46 -0.63 -6.66 -17.73
C GLY A 46 -0.94 -8.15 -17.68
N LEU A 47 -0.65 -8.80 -16.54
CA LEU A 47 -0.87 -10.24 -16.37
C LEU A 47 -2.21 -10.55 -15.69
N GLY A 48 -2.59 -9.80 -14.65
CA GLY A 48 -3.83 -10.01 -13.90
C GLY A 48 -5.06 -9.29 -14.48
N GLY A 49 -4.86 -8.17 -15.18
CA GLY A 49 -5.94 -7.33 -15.69
C GLY A 49 -6.54 -6.40 -14.63
N LEU A 50 -7.68 -5.79 -14.97
CA LEU A 50 -8.30 -4.75 -14.15
C LEU A 50 -8.69 -5.23 -12.75
N ALA A 51 -9.16 -6.49 -12.63
CA ALA A 51 -9.54 -7.09 -11.35
C ALA A 51 -8.38 -7.15 -10.34
N TRP A 52 -7.15 -7.29 -10.83
CA TRP A 52 -5.95 -7.27 -9.98
C TRP A 52 -5.44 -5.83 -9.79
N ALA A 53 -5.49 -4.99 -10.82
CA ALA A 53 -5.00 -3.62 -10.71
C ALA A 53 -5.83 -2.73 -9.76
N VAL A 54 -7.16 -2.86 -9.77
CA VAL A 54 -8.04 -1.98 -8.98
C VAL A 54 -7.73 -2.03 -7.48
N PRO A 55 -7.63 -3.20 -6.82
CA PRO A 55 -7.22 -3.29 -5.42
C PRO A 55 -5.85 -2.66 -5.13
N MET A 56 -4.85 -2.88 -5.98
CA MET A 56 -3.51 -2.29 -5.83
C MET A 56 -3.55 -0.76 -5.88
N VAL A 57 -4.31 -0.21 -6.84
CA VAL A 57 -4.46 1.24 -7.01
C VAL A 57 -5.26 1.83 -5.84
N ALA A 58 -6.30 1.14 -5.36
CA ALA A 58 -7.08 1.54 -4.20
C ALA A 58 -6.21 1.59 -2.92
N PHE A 59 -5.39 0.57 -2.68
CA PHE A 59 -4.40 0.56 -1.61
C PHE A 59 -3.43 1.76 -1.73
N PHE A 60 -2.79 1.92 -2.89
CA PHE A 60 -1.81 2.97 -3.08
C PHE A 60 -2.41 4.37 -2.92
N GLY A 61 -3.58 4.61 -3.54
CA GLY A 61 -4.29 5.88 -3.55
C GLY A 61 -4.81 6.26 -2.16
N SER A 62 -5.57 5.36 -1.51
CA SER A 62 -6.10 5.61 -0.16
C SER A 62 -4.98 5.82 0.85
N GLY A 63 -3.98 4.93 0.85
CA GLY A 63 -2.83 5.06 1.72
C GLY A 63 -2.10 6.38 1.49
N SER A 64 -1.89 6.80 0.23
CA SER A 64 -1.20 8.08 -0.08
C SER A 64 -1.99 9.28 0.43
N ALA A 65 -3.32 9.24 0.32
CA ALA A 65 -4.20 10.29 0.85
C ALA A 65 -4.14 10.34 2.39
N LEU A 66 -4.18 9.20 3.07
CA LEU A 66 -4.04 9.14 4.53
C LEU A 66 -2.66 9.63 5.00
N SER A 67 -1.59 9.20 4.33
CA SER A 67 -0.23 9.71 4.57
C SER A 67 -0.17 11.22 4.38
N ALA A 68 -0.97 11.78 3.47
CA ALA A 68 -1.01 13.20 3.20
C ALA A 68 -1.76 14.04 4.26
N MET A 69 -2.89 13.55 4.78
CA MET A 69 -3.75 14.29 5.71
C MET A 69 -3.11 14.53 7.08
N GLY A 70 -2.24 13.63 7.53
CA GLY A 70 -1.64 13.69 8.88
C GLY A 70 -0.25 14.30 8.96
N ARG A 71 0.33 14.80 7.84
CA ARG A 71 1.76 15.11 7.75
C ARG A 71 2.24 16.14 8.77
N GLU A 72 1.50 17.22 8.94
CA GLU A 72 1.93 18.32 9.82
C GLU A 72 1.91 17.90 11.28
N ARG A 73 0.85 17.23 11.71
CA ARG A 73 0.71 16.71 13.08
C ARG A 73 1.72 15.61 13.39
N LYS A 74 2.02 14.73 12.41
CA LYS A 74 3.05 13.69 12.55
C LYS A 74 4.46 14.27 12.62
N ARG A 75 4.74 15.33 11.85
CA ARG A 75 6.01 16.07 11.96
C ARG A 75 6.18 16.72 13.34
N ALA A 76 5.11 17.27 13.90
CA ALA A 76 5.13 17.82 15.25
C ALA A 76 5.39 16.77 16.36
N LEU A 77 5.17 15.48 16.07
CA LEU A 77 5.44 14.36 16.98
C LEU A 77 6.91 13.87 16.92
N GLY A 78 7.80 14.53 16.16
CA GLY A 78 9.26 14.32 16.19
C GLY A 78 9.80 13.14 15.36
N GLU A 79 11.03 12.71 15.68
CA GLU A 79 11.83 11.69 14.96
C GLU A 79 11.17 10.31 14.84
N VAL A 80 10.15 10.02 15.66
CA VAL A 80 9.40 8.76 15.60
C VAL A 80 8.60 8.63 14.28
N ALA A 81 8.32 9.75 13.62
CA ALA A 81 7.67 9.81 12.31
C ALA A 81 8.64 9.79 11.11
N ALA A 82 9.90 9.38 11.29
CA ALA A 82 10.96 9.42 10.27
C ALA A 82 10.79 8.45 9.08
N LYS A 83 9.66 7.74 8.93
CA LYS A 83 9.30 7.12 7.64
C LYS A 83 8.93 8.26 6.69
N GLY A 84 9.83 8.56 5.76
CA GLY A 84 9.72 9.69 4.84
C GLY A 84 8.34 9.83 4.21
N ALA A 85 7.88 11.08 4.07
CA ALA A 85 6.54 11.40 3.54
C ALA A 85 6.31 10.92 2.09
N ARG A 86 7.36 10.42 1.42
CA ARG A 86 7.30 9.87 0.06
C ARG A 86 7.75 8.42 0.11
N ARG A 87 7.00 7.55 -0.55
CA ARG A 87 7.33 6.13 -0.65
C ARG A 87 8.50 5.93 -1.60
N ASP A 88 9.53 5.27 -1.11
CA ASP A 88 10.67 4.82 -1.92
C ASP A 88 10.45 3.40 -2.45
N LEU A 89 11.43 2.90 -3.21
CA LEU A 89 11.39 1.55 -3.76
C LEU A 89 11.21 0.49 -2.66
N MET A 90 11.89 0.64 -1.53
CA MET A 90 11.82 -0.33 -0.44
C MET A 90 10.42 -0.37 0.17
N GLN A 91 9.78 0.77 0.37
CA GLN A 91 8.40 0.82 0.86
C GLN A 91 7.41 0.27 -0.18
N VAL A 92 7.62 0.53 -1.47
CA VAL A 92 6.78 -0.04 -2.53
C VAL A 92 6.90 -1.56 -2.58
N LEU A 93 8.11 -2.11 -2.48
CA LEU A 93 8.33 -3.56 -2.47
C LEU A 93 7.86 -4.21 -1.17
N ALA A 94 8.05 -3.57 -0.02
CA ALA A 94 7.58 -4.08 1.27
C ALA A 94 6.05 -4.23 1.31
N ASN A 95 5.32 -3.25 0.77
CA ASN A 95 3.86 -3.26 0.81
C ASN A 95 3.20 -3.90 -0.42
N GLY A 96 3.84 -3.84 -1.59
CA GLY A 96 3.27 -4.30 -2.86
C GLY A 96 3.99 -5.49 -3.51
N GLY A 97 5.17 -5.87 -3.02
CA GLY A 97 6.02 -6.89 -3.64
C GLY A 97 5.38 -8.27 -3.62
N ALA A 98 4.89 -8.74 -2.47
CA ALA A 98 4.21 -10.03 -2.36
C ALA A 98 2.98 -10.11 -3.27
N ALA A 99 2.16 -9.05 -3.31
CA ALA A 99 1.02 -8.93 -4.21
C ALA A 99 1.45 -8.97 -5.69
N THR A 100 2.56 -8.32 -6.04
CA THR A 100 3.14 -8.34 -7.39
C THR A 100 3.59 -9.73 -7.80
N VAL A 101 4.27 -10.47 -6.89
CA VAL A 101 4.71 -11.85 -7.13
C VAL A 101 3.52 -12.78 -7.32
N LEU A 102 2.45 -12.63 -6.52
CA LEU A 102 1.23 -13.41 -6.68
C LEU A 102 0.56 -13.14 -8.03
N ALA A 103 0.49 -11.88 -8.47
CA ALA A 103 -0.05 -11.53 -9.80
C ALA A 103 0.80 -12.10 -10.95
N LEU A 104 2.13 -12.06 -10.81
CA LEU A 104 3.06 -12.66 -11.76
C LEU A 104 2.84 -14.16 -11.87
N ALA A 105 2.86 -14.88 -10.75
CA ALA A 105 2.67 -16.33 -10.71
C ALA A 105 1.28 -16.74 -11.23
N ALA A 106 0.25 -15.99 -10.86
CA ALA A 106 -1.11 -16.22 -11.31
C ALA A 106 -1.25 -16.09 -12.84
N GLY A 107 -0.69 -15.05 -13.42
CA GLY A 107 -0.78 -14.80 -14.85
C GLY A 107 0.15 -15.66 -15.71
N SER A 108 1.31 -16.07 -15.19
CA SER A 108 2.27 -16.91 -15.94
C SER A 108 1.95 -18.41 -15.87
N ALA A 109 1.38 -18.89 -14.75
CA ALA A 109 1.06 -20.30 -14.53
C ALA A 109 -0.43 -20.62 -14.68
N GLY A 110 -1.28 -19.64 -15.04
CA GLY A 110 -2.73 -19.84 -15.17
C GLY A 110 -3.44 -20.09 -13.83
N LEU A 111 -2.86 -19.64 -12.72
CA LEU A 111 -3.36 -19.86 -11.35
C LEU A 111 -4.21 -18.70 -10.82
N ALA A 112 -4.83 -17.92 -11.72
CA ALA A 112 -5.59 -16.73 -11.38
C ALA A 112 -6.65 -16.97 -10.30
N THR A 113 -7.50 -17.98 -10.47
CA THR A 113 -8.58 -18.29 -9.52
C THR A 113 -8.05 -18.69 -8.13
N SER A 114 -6.96 -19.44 -8.08
CA SER A 114 -6.40 -19.96 -6.82
C SER A 114 -5.61 -18.91 -6.05
N LEU A 115 -4.92 -18.00 -6.74
CA LEU A 115 -4.04 -17.01 -6.12
C LEU A 115 -4.70 -15.65 -5.90
N PHE A 116 -5.83 -15.36 -6.55
CA PHE A 116 -6.52 -14.07 -6.36
C PHE A 116 -7.00 -13.84 -4.91
N PRO A 117 -7.55 -14.82 -4.17
CA PRO A 117 -7.90 -14.62 -2.76
C PRO A 117 -6.67 -14.32 -1.89
N ALA A 118 -5.54 -15.01 -2.13
CA ALA A 118 -4.29 -14.73 -1.43
C ALA A 118 -3.77 -13.32 -1.73
N TYR A 119 -3.87 -12.89 -2.99
CA TYR A 119 -3.54 -11.53 -3.43
C TYR A 119 -4.38 -10.47 -2.70
N LEU A 120 -5.69 -10.68 -2.62
CA LEU A 120 -6.59 -9.79 -1.88
C LEU A 120 -6.26 -9.79 -0.37
N GLY A 121 -5.95 -10.95 0.21
CA GLY A 121 -5.53 -11.04 1.62
C GLY A 121 -4.25 -10.27 1.91
N VAL A 122 -3.25 -10.33 1.02
CA VAL A 122 -2.04 -9.51 1.12
C VAL A 122 -2.38 -8.02 1.07
N LEU A 123 -3.20 -7.60 0.10
CA LEU A 123 -3.59 -6.19 -0.02
C LEU A 123 -4.43 -5.70 1.16
N ALA A 124 -5.34 -6.52 1.67
CA ALA A 124 -6.12 -6.22 2.87
C ALA A 124 -5.19 -6.02 4.08
N ALA A 125 -4.21 -6.91 4.28
CA ALA A 125 -3.26 -6.81 5.38
C ALA A 125 -2.42 -5.52 5.32
N VAL A 126 -1.85 -5.19 4.16
CA VAL A 126 -1.03 -3.97 4.02
C VAL A 126 -1.88 -2.68 4.04
N THR A 127 -3.14 -2.76 3.62
CA THR A 127 -4.09 -1.64 3.73
C THR A 127 -4.47 -1.41 5.18
N ALA A 128 -4.77 -2.47 5.94
CA ALA A 128 -5.03 -2.40 7.37
C ALA A 128 -3.85 -1.82 8.15
N ASP A 129 -2.63 -2.29 7.90
CA ASP A 129 -1.41 -1.77 8.54
C ASP A 129 -1.19 -0.27 8.23
N THR A 130 -1.36 0.10 6.97
CA THR A 130 -1.21 1.49 6.52
C THR A 130 -2.27 2.38 7.17
N TRP A 131 -3.55 2.00 7.12
CA TRP A 131 -4.63 2.80 7.70
C TRP A 131 -4.49 2.91 9.22
N SER A 132 -4.15 1.81 9.90
CA SER A 132 -3.88 1.77 11.34
C SER A 132 -2.78 2.75 11.73
N THR A 133 -1.65 2.74 11.03
CA THR A 133 -0.52 3.62 11.33
C THR A 133 -0.85 5.07 10.98
N GLU A 134 -1.48 5.32 9.84
CA GLU A 134 -1.72 6.66 9.35
C GLU A 134 -2.85 7.38 10.11
N ILE A 135 -3.92 6.67 10.49
CA ILE A 135 -5.05 7.23 11.24
C ILE A 135 -4.80 7.08 12.75
N GLY A 136 -4.32 5.92 13.20
CA GLY A 136 -4.04 5.65 14.61
C GLY A 136 -2.95 6.54 15.20
N GLY A 137 -1.94 6.94 14.40
CA GLY A 137 -0.95 7.93 14.81
C GLY A 137 -1.52 9.33 15.10
N LEU A 138 -2.76 9.60 14.72
CA LEU A 138 -3.48 10.83 15.03
C LEU A 138 -4.37 10.72 16.28
N SER A 139 -4.37 9.56 16.94
CA SER A 139 -5.13 9.31 18.17
C SER A 139 -4.72 10.29 19.27
N ARG A 140 -5.73 10.86 19.95
CA ARG A 140 -5.52 11.64 21.18
C ARG A 140 -5.36 10.77 22.42
N ARG A 141 -5.75 9.49 22.34
CA ARG A 141 -5.58 8.51 23.43
C ARG A 141 -4.19 7.90 23.34
N PRO A 142 -3.46 7.77 24.47
CA PRO A 142 -2.15 7.13 24.45
C PRO A 142 -2.30 5.65 24.06
N PRO A 143 -1.38 5.10 23.26
CA PRO A 143 -1.41 3.70 22.87
C PRO A 143 -1.17 2.78 24.07
N ARG A 144 -1.63 1.54 23.93
CA ARG A 144 -1.39 0.45 24.88
C ARG A 144 -0.70 -0.70 24.17
N LEU A 145 0.26 -1.37 24.82
CA LEU A 145 0.86 -2.58 24.26
C LEU A 145 -0.20 -3.67 24.08
N VAL A 146 -0.23 -4.29 22.92
CA VAL A 146 -1.20 -5.37 22.62
C VAL A 146 -1.03 -6.59 23.54
N THR A 147 0.17 -6.81 24.07
CA THR A 147 0.50 -7.96 24.93
C THR A 147 0.19 -7.74 26.41
N THR A 148 0.46 -6.55 26.95
CA THR A 148 0.34 -6.26 28.39
C THR A 148 -0.74 -5.24 28.73
N LEU A 149 -1.31 -4.57 27.74
CA LEU A 149 -2.26 -3.46 27.88
C LEU A 149 -1.71 -2.23 28.63
N ALA A 150 -0.40 -2.22 28.92
CA ALA A 150 0.29 -1.10 29.54
C ALA A 150 0.31 0.11 28.60
N VAL A 151 0.13 1.31 29.16
CA VAL A 151 0.19 2.57 28.40
C VAL A 151 1.64 2.83 27.98
N VAL A 152 1.86 3.12 26.71
CA VAL A 152 3.19 3.37 26.13
C VAL A 152 3.24 4.65 25.30
N PRO A 153 4.43 5.20 25.02
CA PRO A 153 4.58 6.33 24.11
C PRO A 153 4.07 6.05 22.69
N THR A 154 3.71 7.12 21.97
CA THR A 154 3.29 7.00 20.57
C THR A 154 4.45 6.53 19.70
N GLY A 155 4.19 5.54 18.84
CA GLY A 155 5.17 4.93 17.95
C GLY A 155 6.00 3.79 18.57
N THR A 156 5.71 3.40 19.82
CA THR A 156 6.21 2.13 20.37
C THR A 156 5.69 0.94 19.54
N SER A 157 6.59 0.04 19.13
CA SER A 157 6.21 -1.19 18.43
C SER A 157 5.26 -2.03 19.28
N GLY A 158 4.16 -2.49 18.67
CA GLY A 158 3.08 -3.20 19.37
C GLY A 158 2.10 -2.30 20.15
N GLY A 159 2.29 -0.98 20.14
CA GLY A 159 1.36 -0.02 20.70
C GLY A 159 0.13 0.18 19.81
N VAL A 160 -1.07 -0.09 20.34
CA VAL A 160 -2.34 0.03 19.63
C VAL A 160 -3.26 1.06 20.27
N THR A 161 -4.10 1.71 19.45
CA THR A 161 -5.17 2.61 19.90
C THR A 161 -6.51 2.13 19.35
N PRO A 162 -7.66 2.43 20.00
CA PRO A 162 -8.97 2.08 19.45
C PRO A 162 -9.20 2.68 18.06
N LEU A 163 -8.70 3.91 17.81
CA LEU A 163 -8.78 4.55 16.51
C LEU A 163 -7.96 3.80 15.45
N GLY A 164 -6.73 3.40 15.79
CA GLY A 164 -5.89 2.58 14.91
C GLY A 164 -6.50 1.23 14.61
N LEU A 165 -7.12 0.58 15.60
CA LEU A 165 -7.80 -0.71 15.41
C LEU A 165 -9.02 -0.57 14.48
N LEU A 166 -9.87 0.44 14.68
CA LEU A 166 -10.99 0.71 13.78
C LEU A 166 -10.52 1.02 12.35
N ALA A 167 -9.43 1.77 12.22
CA ALA A 167 -8.81 2.06 10.93
C ALA A 167 -8.25 0.79 10.26
N ALA A 168 -7.64 -0.10 11.04
CA ALA A 168 -7.15 -1.40 10.55
C ALA A 168 -8.31 -2.25 10.02
N THR A 169 -9.39 -2.36 10.79
CA THR A 169 -10.58 -3.12 10.38
C THR A 169 -11.21 -2.52 9.12
N ALA A 170 -11.35 -1.18 9.05
CA ALA A 170 -11.91 -0.52 7.87
C ALA A 170 -11.02 -0.63 6.64
N GLY A 171 -9.70 -0.67 6.80
CA GLY A 171 -8.76 -0.83 5.67
C GLY A 171 -8.62 -2.29 5.20
N GLY A 172 -8.85 -3.27 6.07
CA GLY A 172 -8.72 -4.69 5.75
C GLY A 172 -9.98 -5.36 5.22
N LEU A 173 -11.13 -4.66 5.22
CA LEU A 173 -12.41 -5.11 4.68
C LEU A 173 -12.67 -4.48 3.31
#